data_AF-A0A420I4C3-F1
#
_entry.id   AF-A0A420I4C3-F1
#
_cell.length_a   1.000
_cell.length_b   1.000
_cell.length_c   1.000
_cell.angle_alpha   90.00
_cell.angle_beta   90.00
_cell.angle_gamma   90.00
#
_symmetry.space_group_name_H-M   'P 1'
#
loop_
_entity.id
_entity.type
_entity.pdbx_description
1 polymer ?
#
loop_
_entity_poly.entity_id
_entity_poly.type
_entity_poly.pdbx_seq_one_letter_code
_entity_poly.pdbx_strand_id
1 'polypeptide(L)'
;MKLSAALYFYALLYGTNAATKFQKLGQLIIPPFSLNELPDHSDVSATATGNKNGTAFFEQLLDHNNPSEGTFQVQYWWNAEFWAGPGSPIVLFTPGESAAAEYIGYLTDHAITGLFAKEIKGAVVMVEHRYWGNSSPFADLTTKNLRFLTLNQSISDFIHFAKTVKLPFDTNQSSNADKAPWVFTGGSYSGALAAWTSSISPDTFWAYHASSAPVEVIKDYWQYFTPVQEGMPRNCSADISRVIDYLDSIMINGTASEKYEIKQKFGLESVEHDDDFMSMLENGPWLWQSNSFTTGYSDFYQFCDAIENVQAGDSLTPDENGVGLEMALSGYANWTKTILLPGFCQAYGYSDPLETACLDTYNSSNVFFTDRRVNNPMDLQWTWMLCNEPFSYWQDGAPNSRPSLVSRLVDASYWERQCELYFPPEGDYTYGSGSTEDDVNVRTKGWNLTDTKRLMWTNGQYDPWKTSGMSSEFRPGGPFQGTQEQPIQVIPAGIHCSDMRYSNAKVNAGVKAVIDKQVKQIGTWVAEYYAQDEI
;
A
#
# COMPACT_ATOMS: atom_id res chain seq x y z
N MET A 1 -20.04 -47.92 0.79
CA MET A 1 -20.51 -46.54 1.02
C MET A 1 -19.32 -45.63 0.83
N LYS A 2 -19.26 -44.93 -0.31
CA LYS A 2 -18.16 -44.03 -0.70
C LYS A 2 -18.42 -42.66 -0.06
N LEU A 3 -17.46 -42.12 0.68
CA LEU A 3 -17.42 -40.70 1.04
C LEU A 3 -16.26 -40.06 0.26
N SER A 4 -16.60 -39.09 -0.58
CA SER A 4 -15.70 -38.32 -1.43
C SER A 4 -14.67 -37.56 -0.60
N ALA A 5 -13.40 -37.74 -0.93
CA ALA A 5 -12.36 -36.77 -0.65
C ALA A 5 -12.47 -35.66 -1.71
N ALA A 6 -12.88 -34.46 -1.29
CA ALA A 6 -12.76 -33.26 -2.10
C ALA A 6 -11.30 -32.82 -2.07
N LEU A 7 -10.58 -33.01 -3.18
CA LEU A 7 -9.28 -32.37 -3.41
C LEU A 7 -9.53 -30.86 -3.60
N TYR A 8 -9.13 -30.06 -2.62
CA TYR A 8 -8.92 -28.62 -2.83
C TYR A 8 -7.59 -28.45 -3.58
N PHE A 9 -7.67 -28.29 -4.90
CA PHE A 9 -6.56 -27.82 -5.71
C PHE A 9 -6.40 -26.31 -5.48
N TYR A 10 -5.40 -25.91 -4.71
CA TYR A 10 -4.88 -24.55 -4.76
C TYR A 10 -4.14 -24.39 -6.10
N ALA A 11 -4.79 -23.76 -7.07
CA ALA A 11 -4.11 -23.25 -8.25
C ALA A 11 -3.35 -21.97 -7.86
N LEU A 12 -2.11 -22.13 -7.40
CA LEU A 12 -1.12 -21.06 -7.36
C LEU A 12 -0.70 -20.74 -8.81
N LEU A 13 -1.48 -19.92 -9.50
CA LEU A 13 -1.11 -19.31 -10.77
C LEU A 13 -0.40 -17.97 -10.48
N TYR A 14 0.87 -18.02 -10.09
CA TYR A 14 1.73 -16.84 -10.09
C TYR A 14 2.64 -16.89 -11.31
N GLY A 15 2.05 -16.58 -12.46
CA GLY A 15 2.73 -15.85 -13.51
C GLY A 15 2.05 -14.49 -13.56
N THR A 16 2.79 -13.39 -13.45
CA THR A 16 2.25 -12.05 -13.70
C THR A 16 1.74 -12.02 -15.13
N ASN A 17 0.44 -12.20 -15.31
CA ASN A 17 -0.19 -11.97 -16.61
C ASN A 17 0.02 -10.49 -16.93
N ALA A 18 0.36 -10.16 -18.18
CA ALA A 18 0.45 -8.77 -18.63
C ALA A 18 -0.81 -7.96 -18.25
N ALA A 19 -1.98 -8.63 -18.21
CA ALA A 19 -3.23 -8.06 -17.75
C ALA A 19 -3.16 -7.49 -16.32
N THR A 20 -2.53 -8.16 -15.35
CA THR A 20 -2.58 -7.73 -13.94
C THR A 20 -1.50 -6.72 -13.57
N LYS A 21 -0.61 -6.36 -14.51
CA LYS A 21 0.61 -5.57 -14.25
C LYS A 21 0.32 -4.18 -13.68
N PHE A 22 -0.74 -3.54 -14.15
CA PHE A 22 -1.14 -2.19 -13.74
C PHE A 22 -2.24 -2.20 -12.68
N GLN A 23 -2.71 -3.38 -12.30
CA GLN A 23 -3.67 -3.49 -11.20
C GLN A 23 -3.00 -3.09 -9.89
N LYS A 24 -3.74 -2.36 -9.06
CA LYS A 24 -3.31 -1.92 -7.72
C LYS A 24 -2.19 -0.87 -7.69
N LEU A 25 -1.79 -0.31 -8.84
CA LEU A 25 -0.92 0.87 -8.86
C LEU A 25 -1.59 2.05 -8.13
N GLY A 26 -0.78 2.89 -7.49
CA GLY A 26 -1.25 4.01 -6.67
C GLY A 26 -1.88 3.61 -5.32
N GLN A 27 -2.10 2.32 -5.03
CA GLN A 27 -2.61 1.89 -3.73
C GLN A 27 -1.52 1.93 -2.65
N LEU A 28 -1.92 2.02 -1.39
CA LEU A 28 -1.02 2.06 -0.23
C LEU A 28 -0.48 0.67 0.17
N ILE A 29 -0.18 -0.16 -0.81
CA ILE A 29 0.28 -1.53 -0.58
C ILE A 29 1.80 -1.59 -0.38
N ILE A 30 2.24 -2.30 0.65
CA ILE A 30 3.63 -2.73 0.77
C ILE A 30 3.90 -3.72 -0.37
N PRO A 31 4.98 -3.58 -1.15
CA PRO A 31 5.28 -4.53 -2.20
C PRO A 31 5.31 -5.98 -1.63
N PRO A 32 4.64 -6.97 -2.27
CA PRO A 32 4.60 -8.35 -1.80
C PRO A 32 5.96 -9.03 -1.94
N PHE A 33 6.34 -9.83 -0.95
CA PHE A 33 7.62 -10.55 -0.96
C PHE A 33 7.60 -11.56 -2.11
N SER A 34 8.53 -11.45 -3.07
CA SER A 34 8.56 -12.46 -4.14
C SER A 34 9.04 -13.76 -3.52
N LEU A 35 8.31 -14.86 -3.74
CA LEU A 35 8.72 -16.17 -3.27
C LEU A 35 10.18 -16.48 -3.69
N ASN A 36 10.61 -16.03 -4.88
CA ASN A 36 11.99 -16.20 -5.36
C ASN A 36 13.07 -15.51 -4.50
N GLU A 37 12.69 -14.62 -3.58
CA GLU A 37 13.60 -14.01 -2.60
C GLU A 37 13.82 -14.89 -1.35
N LEU A 38 13.05 -15.98 -1.18
CA LEU A 38 13.22 -16.98 -0.13
C LEU A 38 14.16 -18.11 -0.61
N PRO A 39 15.32 -18.35 0.04
CA PRO A 39 16.26 -19.40 -0.37
C PRO A 39 15.72 -20.82 -0.16
N ASP A 40 14.74 -21.00 0.73
CA ASP A 40 14.22 -22.31 1.12
C ASP A 40 12.71 -22.21 1.47
N HIS A 41 11.86 -22.58 0.51
CA HIS A 41 10.39 -22.53 0.64
C HIS A 41 9.80 -23.56 1.60
N SER A 42 10.64 -24.39 2.22
CA SER A 42 10.20 -25.45 3.11
C SER A 42 9.83 -24.97 4.52
N ASP A 43 10.32 -23.82 4.98
CA ASP A 43 10.10 -23.36 6.36
C ASP A 43 8.77 -22.62 6.60
N VAL A 44 8.10 -22.14 5.55
CA VAL A 44 6.82 -21.41 5.69
C VAL A 44 5.63 -22.23 5.17
N SER A 45 5.87 -23.25 4.35
CA SER A 45 4.85 -24.14 3.78
C SER A 45 4.82 -25.54 4.42
N ALA A 46 5.73 -25.86 5.34
CA ALA A 46 5.68 -27.12 6.06
C ALA A 46 4.52 -27.14 7.06
N THR A 47 3.46 -27.84 6.69
CA THR A 47 2.55 -28.49 7.64
C THR A 47 3.38 -29.24 8.69
N ALA A 48 3.43 -28.66 9.89
CA ALA A 48 3.75 -29.25 11.20
C ALA A 48 4.80 -30.38 11.21
N THR A 49 6.04 -30.00 11.56
CA THR A 49 6.85 -30.84 12.46
C THR A 49 7.04 -30.22 13.86
N GLY A 50 6.27 -29.17 14.18
CA GLY A 50 6.10 -28.59 15.53
C GLY A 50 5.17 -27.36 15.52
N ASN A 51 4.68 -26.90 16.68
CA ASN A 51 3.81 -25.69 16.82
C ASN A 51 4.50 -24.36 16.46
N LYS A 52 5.66 -24.38 15.77
CA LYS A 52 6.51 -23.21 15.56
C LYS A 52 5.99 -22.26 14.49
N ASN A 53 5.31 -22.74 13.46
CA ASN A 53 4.73 -21.92 12.41
C ASN A 53 3.35 -22.46 12.04
N GLY A 54 2.52 -21.60 11.43
CA GLY A 54 1.21 -22.02 10.96
C GLY A 54 0.26 -20.87 10.68
N THR A 55 -0.99 -21.23 10.44
CA THR A 55 -2.11 -20.30 10.25
C THR A 55 -3.33 -20.82 11.00
N ALA A 56 -4.16 -19.90 11.48
CA ALA A 56 -5.41 -20.21 12.16
C ALA A 56 -6.39 -19.04 11.97
N PHE A 57 -7.62 -19.26 12.45
CA PHE A 57 -8.63 -18.22 12.52
C PHE A 57 -8.82 -17.77 13.97
N PHE A 58 -9.11 -16.49 14.13
CA PHE A 58 -9.47 -15.84 15.37
C PHE A 58 -10.90 -15.32 15.25
N GLU A 59 -11.73 -15.62 16.24
CA GLU A 59 -13.10 -15.10 16.33
C GLU A 59 -13.05 -13.64 16.80
N GLN A 60 -13.33 -12.72 15.88
CA GLN A 60 -13.29 -11.26 16.08
C GLN A 60 -14.70 -10.69 16.19
N LEU A 61 -14.86 -9.60 16.93
CA LEU A 61 -16.11 -8.84 16.97
C LEU A 61 -16.38 -8.17 15.63
N LEU A 62 -17.61 -8.30 15.11
CA LEU A 62 -18.03 -7.58 13.91
C LEU A 62 -18.01 -6.05 14.15
N ASP A 63 -18.52 -5.64 15.31
CA ASP A 63 -18.57 -4.27 15.78
C ASP A 63 -18.09 -4.18 17.24
N HIS A 64 -16.95 -3.52 17.46
CA HIS A 64 -16.38 -3.29 18.79
C HIS A 64 -17.22 -2.36 19.67
N ASN A 65 -18.06 -1.50 19.09
CA ASN A 65 -18.97 -0.61 19.82
C ASN A 65 -20.29 -1.30 20.17
N ASN A 66 -20.68 -2.32 19.41
CA ASN A 66 -21.88 -3.12 19.66
C ASN A 66 -21.61 -4.63 19.48
N PRO A 67 -21.02 -5.31 20.49
CA PRO A 67 -20.71 -6.74 20.40
C PRO A 67 -21.92 -7.65 20.13
N SER A 68 -23.16 -7.15 20.30
CA SER A 68 -24.37 -7.94 19.99
C SER A 68 -24.61 -8.17 18.49
N GLU A 69 -23.92 -7.43 17.61
CA GLU A 69 -23.92 -7.64 16.15
C GLU A 69 -23.25 -8.96 15.74
N GLY A 70 -22.53 -9.62 16.66
CA GLY A 70 -21.92 -10.92 16.46
C GLY A 70 -20.44 -10.86 16.11
N THR A 71 -19.94 -11.96 15.56
CA THR A 71 -18.51 -12.18 15.30
C THR A 71 -18.27 -12.66 13.88
N PHE A 72 -17.02 -12.56 13.43
CA PHE A 72 -16.53 -13.13 12.18
C PHE A 72 -15.13 -13.71 12.40
N GLN A 73 -14.63 -14.46 11.42
CA GLN A 73 -13.31 -15.07 11.50
C GLN A 73 -12.27 -14.17 10.82
N VAL A 74 -11.18 -13.87 11.55
CA VAL A 74 -9.98 -13.21 11.02
C VAL A 74 -8.88 -14.24 10.89
N GLN A 75 -8.28 -14.37 9.71
CA GLN A 75 -7.14 -15.25 9.48
C GLN A 75 -5.85 -14.60 9.99
N TYR A 76 -5.01 -15.40 10.63
CA TYR A 76 -3.67 -14.99 11.05
C TYR A 76 -2.65 -16.11 10.82
N TRP A 77 -1.38 -15.72 10.78
CA TRP A 77 -0.23 -16.59 10.64
C TRP A 77 0.78 -16.29 11.73
N TRP A 78 1.61 -17.26 12.07
CA TRP A 78 2.70 -17.04 13.00
C TRP A 78 3.97 -17.75 12.59
N ASN A 79 5.09 -17.21 13.07
CA ASN A 79 6.37 -17.89 13.15
C ASN A 79 7.01 -17.60 14.52
N ALA A 80 7.15 -18.65 15.32
CA ALA A 80 7.69 -18.67 16.67
C ALA A 80 9.10 -19.30 16.71
N GLU A 81 9.84 -19.28 15.60
CA GLU A 81 11.21 -19.78 15.52
C GLU A 81 12.13 -19.17 16.58
N PHE A 82 12.02 -17.86 16.82
CA PHE A 82 12.87 -17.10 17.75
C PHE A 82 12.26 -16.92 19.14
N TRP A 83 11.02 -17.40 19.37
CA TRP A 83 10.30 -17.19 20.61
C TRP A 83 10.90 -18.00 21.76
N ALA A 84 11.33 -17.33 22.84
CA ALA A 84 12.09 -17.95 23.92
C ALA A 84 11.24 -18.67 24.99
N GLY A 85 9.92 -18.72 24.86
CA GLY A 85 9.03 -19.33 25.84
C GLY A 85 8.01 -18.35 26.43
N PRO A 86 7.19 -18.82 27.37
CA PRO A 86 6.16 -18.03 28.04
C PRO A 86 6.66 -16.64 28.49
N GLY A 87 5.89 -15.60 28.21
CA GLY A 87 6.19 -14.20 28.52
C GLY A 87 7.09 -13.50 27.51
N SER A 88 7.54 -14.18 26.46
CA SER A 88 8.40 -13.57 25.44
C SER A 88 7.61 -12.62 24.51
N PRO A 89 8.29 -11.63 23.89
CA PRO A 89 7.65 -10.61 23.06
C PRO A 89 6.98 -11.16 21.80
N ILE A 90 6.06 -10.37 21.22
CA ILE A 90 5.45 -10.64 19.91
C ILE A 90 5.67 -9.44 18.99
N VAL A 91 6.12 -9.70 17.77
CA VAL A 91 6.13 -8.73 16.67
C VAL A 91 4.84 -8.90 15.88
N LEU A 92 3.94 -7.92 15.97
CA LEU A 92 2.70 -7.88 15.22
C LEU A 92 2.94 -7.19 13.87
N PHE A 93 2.41 -7.78 12.81
CA PHE A 93 2.43 -7.25 11.45
C PHE A 93 1.06 -7.45 10.77
N THR A 94 0.71 -6.54 9.87
CA THR A 94 -0.37 -6.73 8.91
C THR A 94 0.10 -6.24 7.55
N PRO A 95 -0.25 -6.90 6.43
CA PRO A 95 0.04 -6.36 5.10
C PRO A 95 -0.78 -5.10 4.77
N GLY A 96 -1.78 -4.76 5.59
CA GLY A 96 -2.71 -3.67 5.32
C GLY A 96 -3.84 -4.11 4.39
N GLU A 97 -4.07 -3.32 3.36
CA GLU A 97 -5.08 -3.42 2.30
C GLU A 97 -4.78 -4.56 1.30
N SER A 98 -4.51 -5.76 1.80
CA SER A 98 -4.23 -6.92 0.97
C SER A 98 -4.54 -8.23 1.67
N ALA A 99 -4.83 -9.26 0.87
CA ALA A 99 -4.90 -10.64 1.36
C ALA A 99 -3.53 -11.06 1.89
N ALA A 100 -3.47 -11.53 3.14
CA ALA A 100 -2.21 -11.74 3.84
C ALA A 100 -1.47 -13.01 3.43
N ALA A 101 -2.14 -13.94 2.74
CA ALA A 101 -1.52 -15.17 2.23
C ALA A 101 -0.31 -14.90 1.30
N GLU A 102 -0.29 -13.76 0.60
CA GLU A 102 0.81 -13.35 -0.30
C GLU A 102 2.02 -12.75 0.45
N TYR A 103 1.89 -12.52 1.77
CA TYR A 103 2.86 -11.78 2.58
C TYR A 103 3.59 -12.65 3.60
N ILE A 104 3.51 -13.98 3.47
CA ILE A 104 4.12 -14.93 4.42
C ILE A 104 5.65 -14.78 4.56
N GLY A 105 6.34 -14.19 3.58
CA GLY A 105 7.77 -13.84 3.69
C GLY A 105 8.07 -12.91 4.86
N TYR A 106 7.11 -12.06 5.24
CA TYR A 106 7.18 -11.17 6.41
C TYR A 106 7.07 -11.91 7.75
N LEU A 107 6.95 -13.24 7.78
CA LEU A 107 7.05 -14.02 9.02
C LEU A 107 8.50 -14.46 9.32
N THR A 108 9.45 -14.17 8.44
CA THR A 108 10.84 -14.68 8.51
C THR A 108 11.85 -13.56 8.69
N ASP A 109 13.11 -13.90 9.00
CA ASP A 109 14.21 -12.93 9.10
C ASP A 109 14.73 -12.45 7.73
N HIS A 110 14.04 -12.80 6.63
CA HIS A 110 14.17 -12.14 5.34
C HIS A 110 13.45 -10.78 5.28
N ALA A 111 12.60 -10.49 6.26
CA ALA A 111 11.96 -9.20 6.47
C ALA A 111 12.32 -8.64 7.85
N ILE A 112 12.12 -7.33 8.02
CA ILE A 112 12.46 -6.63 9.27
C ILE A 112 11.71 -7.18 10.50
N THR A 113 10.49 -7.66 10.29
CA THR A 113 9.64 -8.32 11.29
C THR A 113 10.34 -9.50 11.97
N GLY A 114 10.93 -10.41 11.19
CA GLY A 114 11.69 -11.55 11.72
C GLY A 114 13.02 -11.13 12.33
N LEU A 115 13.66 -10.09 11.81
CA LEU A 115 14.88 -9.52 12.42
C LEU A 115 14.59 -8.91 13.81
N PHE A 116 13.46 -8.22 13.97
CA PHE A 116 12.99 -7.77 15.27
C PHE A 116 12.73 -8.95 16.20
N ALA A 117 11.97 -9.95 15.76
CA ALA A 117 11.66 -11.13 16.57
C ALA A 117 12.94 -11.87 17.02
N LYS A 118 13.93 -11.99 16.14
CA LYS A 118 15.23 -12.58 16.44
C LYS A 118 16.00 -11.82 17.52
N GLU A 119 16.04 -10.48 17.43
CA GLU A 119 16.72 -9.62 18.40
C GLU A 119 16.05 -9.70 19.78
N ILE A 120 14.72 -9.63 19.82
CA ILE A 120 13.95 -9.59 21.07
C ILE A 120 13.59 -10.97 21.61
N LYS A 121 14.01 -12.04 20.92
CA LYS A 121 13.66 -13.43 21.22
C LYS A 121 12.15 -13.68 21.27
N GLY A 122 11.43 -13.06 20.34
CA GLY A 122 9.97 -13.10 20.23
C GLY A 122 9.47 -13.97 19.07
N ALA A 123 8.15 -13.99 18.88
CA ALA A 123 7.51 -14.55 17.68
C ALA A 123 7.07 -13.43 16.74
N VAL A 124 6.90 -13.75 15.45
CA VAL A 124 6.17 -12.88 14.51
C VAL A 124 4.74 -13.40 14.37
N VAL A 125 3.76 -12.52 14.47
CA VAL A 125 2.34 -12.82 14.19
C VAL A 125 1.85 -11.84 13.12
N MET A 126 1.39 -12.39 12.00
CA MET A 126 0.78 -11.62 10.91
C MET A 126 -0.73 -11.79 10.94
N VAL A 127 -1.47 -10.69 11.02
CA VAL A 127 -2.93 -10.68 11.10
C VAL A 127 -3.50 -10.06 9.83
N GLU A 128 -4.41 -10.75 9.16
CA GLU A 128 -5.10 -10.22 7.98
C GLU A 128 -6.11 -9.16 8.40
N HIS A 129 -6.14 -8.06 7.65
CA HIS A 129 -7.02 -6.95 7.94
C HIS A 129 -8.49 -7.32 7.65
N ARG A 130 -9.44 -6.83 8.46
CA ARG A 130 -10.89 -7.02 8.21
C ARG A 130 -11.24 -6.63 6.78
N TYR A 131 -12.07 -7.43 6.11
CA TYR A 131 -12.52 -7.30 4.72
C TYR A 131 -11.54 -7.71 3.61
N TRP A 132 -10.28 -8.02 3.89
CA TRP A 132 -9.37 -8.58 2.89
C TRP A 132 -9.22 -10.09 3.04
N GLY A 133 -8.86 -10.74 1.93
CA GLY A 133 -8.59 -12.18 1.88
C GLY A 133 -9.73 -13.04 2.42
N ASN A 134 -9.41 -13.90 3.38
CA ASN A 134 -10.37 -14.78 4.04
C ASN A 134 -10.98 -14.15 5.31
N SER A 135 -10.68 -12.88 5.58
CA SER A 135 -11.09 -12.14 6.78
C SER A 135 -12.23 -11.15 6.50
N SER A 136 -13.13 -11.50 5.58
CA SER A 136 -14.32 -10.70 5.29
C SER A 136 -15.55 -11.20 6.07
N PRO A 137 -16.26 -10.32 6.81
CA PRO A 137 -17.51 -10.68 7.47
C PRO A 137 -18.66 -10.92 6.48
N PHE A 138 -18.56 -10.42 5.25
CA PHE A 138 -19.59 -10.54 4.22
C PHE A 138 -19.00 -11.02 2.89
N ALA A 139 -19.77 -11.78 2.12
CA ALA A 139 -19.37 -12.23 0.78
C ALA A 139 -19.46 -11.12 -0.27
N ASP A 140 -20.42 -10.20 -0.10
CA ASP A 140 -20.67 -9.06 -0.98
C ASP A 140 -20.42 -7.74 -0.25
N LEU A 141 -19.58 -6.89 -0.84
CA LEU A 141 -19.11 -5.61 -0.31
C LEU A 141 -20.05 -4.45 -0.69
N THR A 142 -21.31 -4.54 -0.31
CA THR A 142 -22.27 -3.43 -0.51
C THR A 142 -21.98 -2.27 0.44
N THR A 143 -22.52 -1.08 0.15
CA THR A 143 -22.45 0.12 1.01
C THR A 143 -22.84 -0.19 2.45
N LYS A 144 -23.94 -0.92 2.65
CA LYS A 144 -24.34 -1.36 3.99
C LYS A 144 -23.30 -2.29 4.60
N ASN A 145 -22.83 -3.30 3.88
CA ASN A 145 -21.92 -4.31 4.43
C ASN A 145 -20.54 -3.73 4.77
N LEU A 146 -20.08 -2.69 4.07
CA LEU A 146 -18.81 -2.01 4.34
C LEU A 146 -18.83 -1.05 5.52
N ARG A 147 -20.01 -0.77 6.13
CA ARG A 147 -20.13 0.16 7.28
C ARG A 147 -19.24 -0.18 8.49
N PHE A 148 -18.80 -1.43 8.63
CA PHE A 148 -17.89 -1.83 9.71
C PHE A 148 -16.40 -1.70 9.33
N LEU A 149 -16.08 -1.39 8.07
CA LEU A 149 -14.72 -1.05 7.66
C LEU A 149 -14.47 0.43 7.98
N THR A 150 -13.95 0.67 9.19
CA THR A 150 -13.59 2.01 9.70
C THR A 150 -12.23 1.92 10.37
N LEU A 151 -11.49 3.03 10.44
CA LEU A 151 -10.17 3.07 11.09
C LEU A 151 -10.25 2.59 12.55
N ASN A 152 -11.28 3.03 13.29
CA ASN A 152 -11.45 2.67 14.70
C ASN A 152 -11.71 1.18 14.89
N GLN A 153 -12.52 0.57 14.02
CA GLN A 153 -12.79 -0.86 14.08
C GLN A 153 -11.53 -1.66 13.73
N SER A 154 -10.76 -1.21 12.72
CA SER A 154 -9.48 -1.82 12.36
C SER A 154 -8.48 -1.78 13.52
N ILE A 155 -8.28 -0.62 14.16
CA ILE A 155 -7.41 -0.49 15.34
C ILE A 155 -7.90 -1.42 16.46
N SER A 156 -9.21 -1.42 16.73
CA SER A 156 -9.81 -2.24 17.78
C SER A 156 -9.64 -3.74 17.53
N ASP A 157 -9.62 -4.19 16.28
CA ASP A 157 -9.34 -5.58 15.94
C ASP A 157 -7.97 -6.02 16.42
N PHE A 158 -6.93 -5.25 16.08
CA PHE A 158 -5.56 -5.57 16.47
C PHE A 158 -5.37 -5.52 17.99
N ILE A 159 -6.02 -4.56 18.66
CA ILE A 159 -6.02 -4.46 20.14
C ILE A 159 -6.68 -5.69 20.76
N HIS A 160 -7.87 -6.06 20.28
CA HIS A 160 -8.61 -7.18 20.83
C HIS A 160 -7.85 -8.48 20.60
N PHE A 161 -7.38 -8.72 19.37
CA PHE A 161 -6.55 -9.86 19.01
C PHE A 161 -5.34 -9.97 19.94
N ALA A 162 -4.57 -8.89 20.09
CA ALA A 162 -3.34 -8.91 20.88
C ALA A 162 -3.55 -9.23 22.37
N LYS A 163 -4.72 -8.87 22.91
CA LYS A 163 -5.08 -9.11 24.31
C LYS A 163 -5.68 -10.50 24.54
N THR A 164 -6.37 -11.08 23.56
CA THR A 164 -7.22 -12.27 23.79
C THR A 164 -6.87 -13.50 22.95
N VAL A 165 -5.95 -13.36 21.99
CA VAL A 165 -5.56 -14.49 21.13
C VAL A 165 -5.03 -15.66 21.94
N LYS A 166 -5.37 -16.88 21.51
CA LYS A 166 -4.80 -18.13 22.03
C LYS A 166 -3.80 -18.67 21.01
N LEU A 167 -2.55 -18.23 21.13
CA LEU A 167 -1.48 -18.64 20.22
C LEU A 167 -1.12 -20.11 20.47
N PRO A 168 -1.04 -20.97 19.42
CA PRO A 168 -0.77 -22.40 19.60
C PRO A 168 0.56 -22.75 20.26
N PHE A 169 1.53 -21.83 20.24
CA PHE A 169 2.84 -21.98 20.87
C PHE A 169 2.91 -21.42 22.31
N ASP A 170 1.93 -20.61 22.74
CA ASP A 170 1.88 -20.00 24.06
C ASP A 170 0.61 -20.42 24.81
N THR A 171 0.63 -21.64 25.35
CA THR A 171 -0.57 -22.31 25.87
C THR A 171 -1.18 -21.67 27.12
N ASN A 172 -0.46 -20.76 27.79
CA ASN A 172 -0.94 -20.02 28.97
C ASN A 172 -1.23 -18.53 28.68
N GLN A 173 -1.15 -18.08 27.41
CA GLN A 173 -1.42 -16.68 27.02
C GLN A 173 -0.57 -15.67 27.82
N SER A 174 0.65 -16.05 28.15
CA SER A 174 1.61 -15.23 28.89
C SER A 174 2.28 -14.18 27.99
N SER A 175 2.26 -14.41 26.69
CA SER A 175 2.80 -13.53 25.65
C SER A 175 1.73 -12.60 25.06
N ASN A 176 0.55 -12.47 25.67
CA ASN A 176 -0.47 -11.50 25.23
C ASN A 176 -0.05 -10.07 25.64
N ALA A 177 -0.56 -9.07 24.94
CA ALA A 177 -0.09 -7.68 25.04
C ALA A 177 -0.29 -7.02 26.42
N ASP A 178 -1.11 -7.60 27.30
CA ASP A 178 -1.29 -7.16 28.68
C ASP A 178 -0.21 -7.68 29.65
N LYS A 179 0.64 -8.63 29.20
CA LYS A 179 1.62 -9.35 30.03
C LYS A 179 3.03 -9.44 29.41
N ALA A 180 3.15 -9.15 28.13
CA ALA A 180 4.40 -9.17 27.40
C ALA A 180 4.46 -8.02 26.40
N PRO A 181 5.65 -7.52 26.05
CA PRO A 181 5.79 -6.39 25.15
C PRO A 181 5.50 -6.82 23.72
N TRP A 182 4.51 -6.18 23.10
CA TRP A 182 4.23 -6.32 21.68
C TRP A 182 4.83 -5.17 20.89
N VAL A 183 5.40 -5.48 19.72
CA VAL A 183 5.94 -4.49 18.77
C VAL A 183 5.04 -4.49 17.54
N PHE A 184 4.34 -3.38 17.28
CA PHE A 184 3.54 -3.26 16.06
C PHE A 184 4.38 -2.62 14.95
N THR A 185 4.70 -3.41 13.92
CA THR A 185 5.48 -2.95 12.76
C THR A 185 4.65 -3.00 11.49
N GLY A 186 4.81 -2.01 10.63
CA GLY A 186 4.10 -1.91 9.36
C GLY A 186 4.80 -0.99 8.37
N GLY A 187 4.48 -1.20 7.09
CA GLY A 187 4.86 -0.33 5.99
C GLY A 187 3.62 0.32 5.39
N SER A 188 3.71 1.52 4.81
CA SER A 188 2.58 2.13 4.10
C SER A 188 1.35 2.35 5.00
N TYR A 189 0.12 2.00 4.58
CA TYR A 189 -1.08 2.05 5.44
C TYR A 189 -0.89 1.23 6.73
N SER A 190 -0.26 0.06 6.69
CA SER A 190 0.06 -0.72 7.91
C SER A 190 1.00 0.05 8.86
N GLY A 191 1.94 0.82 8.31
CA GLY A 191 2.80 1.74 9.09
C GLY A 191 2.01 2.91 9.67
N ALA A 192 1.11 3.51 8.88
CA ALA A 192 0.20 4.56 9.35
C ALA A 192 -0.72 4.03 10.46
N LEU A 193 -1.24 2.81 10.30
CA LEU A 193 -2.08 2.14 11.27
C LEU A 193 -1.34 1.88 12.59
N ALA A 194 -0.07 1.46 12.54
CA ALA A 194 0.77 1.33 13.72
C ALA A 194 0.93 2.69 14.44
N ALA A 195 1.26 3.75 13.70
CA ALA A 195 1.41 5.09 14.26
C ALA A 195 0.09 5.65 14.83
N TRP A 196 -1.01 5.56 14.08
CA TRP A 196 -2.34 5.99 14.49
C TRP A 196 -2.84 5.19 15.70
N THR A 197 -2.52 3.90 15.80
CA THR A 197 -2.81 3.11 17.02
C THR A 197 -2.09 3.69 18.23
N SER A 198 -0.81 4.08 18.10
CA SER A 198 -0.06 4.72 19.20
C SER A 198 -0.68 6.05 19.65
N SER A 199 -1.35 6.77 18.73
CA SER A 199 -2.01 8.05 18.99
C SER A 199 -3.39 7.88 19.63
N ILE A 200 -4.21 7.00 19.06
CA ILE A 200 -5.62 6.79 19.44
C ILE A 200 -5.75 5.90 20.68
N SER A 201 -4.86 4.91 20.83
CA SER A 201 -4.86 3.97 21.95
C SER A 201 -3.45 3.79 22.50
N PRO A 202 -2.88 4.85 23.13
CA PRO A 202 -1.54 4.81 23.69
C PRO A 202 -1.40 3.68 24.72
N ASP A 203 -0.18 3.19 24.89
CA ASP A 203 0.17 2.09 25.79
C ASP A 203 -0.49 0.72 25.46
N THR A 204 -1.16 0.58 24.31
CA THR A 204 -1.64 -0.73 23.82
C THR A 204 -0.49 -1.65 23.47
N PHE A 205 0.40 -1.18 22.61
CA PHE A 205 1.59 -1.90 22.22
C PHE A 205 2.80 -1.22 22.85
N TRP A 206 3.82 -2.00 23.12
CA TRP A 206 4.99 -1.49 23.80
C TRP A 206 5.81 -0.57 22.89
N ALA A 207 5.99 -0.95 21.63
CA ALA A 207 6.73 -0.18 20.65
C ALA A 207 6.11 -0.28 19.25
N TYR A 208 6.45 0.68 18.40
CA TYR A 208 5.89 0.84 17.07
C TYR A 208 7.00 1.13 16.04
N HIS A 209 6.85 0.57 14.85
CA HIS A 209 7.71 0.84 13.71
C HIS A 209 6.84 1.17 12.49
N ALA A 210 6.94 2.42 12.03
CA ALA A 210 6.16 2.99 10.94
C ALA A 210 7.07 3.30 9.75
N SER A 211 7.21 2.34 8.84
CA SER A 211 7.94 2.53 7.58
C SER A 211 7.01 3.13 6.52
N SER A 212 7.49 4.15 5.82
CA SER A 212 6.82 4.78 4.68
C SER A 212 5.36 5.14 4.96
N ALA A 213 5.09 5.58 6.19
CA ALA A 213 3.74 5.72 6.74
C ALA A 213 3.13 7.09 6.35
N PRO A 214 2.07 7.12 5.53
CA PRO A 214 1.31 8.33 5.23
C PRO A 214 0.37 8.66 6.40
N VAL A 215 0.84 9.45 7.35
CA VAL A 215 0.07 9.72 8.57
C VAL A 215 -0.80 10.96 8.46
N GLU A 216 -0.45 11.89 7.58
CA GLU A 216 -1.28 13.05 7.25
C GLU A 216 -2.16 12.75 6.05
N VAL A 217 -3.47 12.74 6.27
CA VAL A 217 -4.49 12.63 5.24
C VAL A 217 -4.51 13.90 4.40
N ILE A 218 -4.33 13.75 3.09
CA ILE A 218 -4.29 14.87 2.13
C ILE A 218 -5.26 14.57 1.00
N LYS A 219 -6.23 15.47 0.80
CA LYS A 219 -7.25 15.33 -0.25
C LYS A 219 -6.68 15.46 -1.66
N ASP A 220 -6.22 16.67 -1.99
CA ASP A 220 -5.54 16.98 -3.26
C ASP A 220 -4.05 16.68 -3.08
N TYR A 221 -3.64 15.48 -3.49
CA TYR A 221 -2.36 14.88 -3.13
C TYR A 221 -1.38 14.76 -4.31
N TRP A 222 -1.28 15.82 -5.11
CA TRP A 222 -0.27 15.96 -6.15
C TRP A 222 1.18 15.83 -5.63
N GLN A 223 1.41 16.08 -4.34
CA GLN A 223 2.73 15.95 -3.69
C GLN A 223 3.27 14.53 -3.79
N TYR A 224 2.41 13.51 -3.94
CA TYR A 224 2.80 12.13 -4.20
C TYR A 224 3.86 12.01 -5.31
N PHE A 225 3.71 12.78 -6.39
CA PHE A 225 4.61 12.71 -7.54
C PHE A 225 5.89 13.54 -7.39
N THR A 226 6.03 14.35 -6.33
CA THR A 226 7.25 15.18 -6.14
C THR A 226 8.50 14.31 -5.94
N PRO A 227 8.52 13.31 -5.03
CA PRO A 227 9.67 12.43 -4.87
C PRO A 227 9.95 11.57 -6.12
N VAL A 228 8.91 11.21 -6.87
CA VAL A 228 9.04 10.50 -8.17
C VAL A 228 9.83 11.36 -9.15
N GLN A 229 9.41 12.62 -9.32
CA GLN A 229 10.05 13.57 -10.23
C GLN A 229 11.49 13.91 -9.81
N GLU A 230 11.79 13.86 -8.52
CA GLU A 230 13.15 14.07 -7.99
C GLU A 230 14.06 12.86 -8.18
N GLY A 231 13.53 11.65 -8.04
CA GLY A 231 14.28 10.40 -8.09
C GLY A 231 14.46 9.82 -9.51
N MET A 232 13.56 10.13 -10.43
CA MET A 232 13.59 9.61 -11.80
C MET A 232 14.61 10.32 -12.71
N PRO A 233 14.96 9.74 -13.87
CA PRO A 233 15.83 10.40 -14.85
C PRO A 233 15.28 11.77 -15.29
N ARG A 234 16.15 12.77 -15.33
CA ARG A 234 15.74 14.17 -15.59
C ARG A 234 15.15 14.36 -16.98
N ASN A 235 15.73 13.71 -17.98
CA ASN A 235 15.22 13.68 -19.34
C ASN A 235 13.77 13.20 -19.40
N CYS A 236 13.49 12.02 -18.83
CA CYS A 236 12.17 11.43 -18.75
C CYS A 236 11.18 12.34 -18.02
N SER A 237 11.58 12.93 -16.88
CA SER A 237 10.71 13.85 -16.12
C SER A 237 10.35 15.12 -16.91
N ALA A 238 11.30 15.65 -17.67
CA ALA A 238 11.10 16.85 -18.48
C ALA A 238 10.16 16.57 -19.65
N ASP A 239 10.33 15.44 -20.32
CA ASP A 239 9.51 15.08 -21.47
C ASP A 239 8.10 14.61 -21.10
N ILE A 240 7.92 13.85 -20.01
CA ILE A 240 6.59 13.55 -19.48
C ILE A 240 5.85 14.86 -19.19
N SER A 241 6.49 15.80 -18.48
CA SER A 241 5.85 17.08 -18.15
C SER A 241 5.43 17.86 -19.41
N ARG A 242 6.28 17.88 -20.45
CA ARG A 242 5.95 18.52 -21.74
C ARG A 242 4.77 17.85 -22.43
N VAL A 243 4.74 16.51 -22.43
CA VAL A 243 3.64 15.74 -23.04
C VAL A 243 2.34 15.99 -22.29
N ILE A 244 2.36 15.94 -20.95
CA ILE A 244 1.17 16.21 -20.12
C ILE A 244 0.66 17.63 -20.34
N ASP A 245 1.52 18.65 -20.28
CA ASP A 245 1.11 20.04 -20.52
C ASP A 245 0.50 20.24 -21.93
N TYR A 246 1.07 19.56 -22.94
CA TYR A 246 0.54 19.58 -24.31
C TYR A 246 -0.84 18.90 -24.39
N LEU A 247 -0.99 17.72 -23.79
CA LEU A 247 -2.25 16.97 -23.80
C LEU A 247 -3.34 17.71 -23.02
N ASP A 248 -3.03 18.25 -21.84
CA ASP A 248 -3.94 19.11 -21.05
C ASP A 248 -4.44 20.28 -21.91
N SER A 249 -3.56 20.92 -22.68
CA SER A 249 -3.94 22.04 -23.54
C SER A 249 -4.97 21.65 -24.61
N ILE A 250 -4.86 20.44 -25.19
CA ILE A 250 -5.81 19.91 -26.18
C ILE A 250 -7.11 19.48 -25.51
N MET A 251 -7.03 18.78 -24.37
CA MET A 251 -8.21 18.31 -23.65
C MET A 251 -9.05 19.50 -23.13
N ILE A 252 -8.42 20.60 -22.72
CA ILE A 252 -9.11 21.78 -22.23
C ILE A 252 -9.63 22.67 -23.37
N ASN A 253 -8.80 22.95 -24.38
CA ASN A 253 -9.07 24.01 -25.37
C ASN A 253 -9.26 23.51 -26.80
N GLY A 254 -8.93 22.26 -27.09
CA GLY A 254 -8.97 21.69 -28.43
C GLY A 254 -10.39 21.42 -28.93
N THR A 255 -10.53 21.36 -30.25
CA THR A 255 -11.74 20.93 -30.94
C THR A 255 -11.97 19.43 -30.78
N ALA A 256 -13.20 18.97 -31.04
CA ALA A 256 -13.52 17.54 -31.01
C ALA A 256 -12.64 16.71 -31.98
N SER A 257 -12.24 17.26 -33.14
CA SER A 257 -11.33 16.58 -34.07
C SER A 257 -9.93 16.44 -33.49
N GLU A 258 -9.38 17.50 -32.90
CA GLU A 258 -8.04 17.48 -32.29
C GLU A 258 -8.00 16.49 -31.10
N LYS A 259 -9.04 16.48 -30.27
CA LYS A 259 -9.19 15.51 -29.17
C LYS A 259 -9.28 14.07 -29.70
N TYR A 260 -10.08 13.83 -30.74
CA TYR A 260 -10.20 12.50 -31.34
C TYR A 260 -8.87 12.03 -31.94
N GLU A 261 -8.20 12.88 -32.73
CA GLU A 261 -6.91 12.56 -33.37
C GLU A 261 -5.83 12.23 -32.34
N ILE A 262 -5.77 12.98 -31.23
CA ILE A 262 -4.79 12.68 -30.19
C ILE A 262 -5.14 11.41 -29.42
N LYS A 263 -6.42 11.18 -29.05
CA LYS A 263 -6.85 9.92 -28.41
C LYS A 263 -6.57 8.72 -29.32
N GLN A 264 -6.82 8.84 -30.62
CA GLN A 264 -6.51 7.81 -31.62
C GLN A 264 -5.00 7.51 -31.68
N LYS A 265 -4.14 8.52 -31.54
CA LYS A 265 -2.68 8.30 -31.50
C LYS A 265 -2.28 7.32 -30.38
N PHE A 266 -2.99 7.37 -29.25
CA PHE A 266 -2.81 6.52 -28.07
C PHE A 266 -3.67 5.23 -28.10
N GLY A 267 -4.51 5.03 -29.12
CA GLY A 267 -5.42 3.88 -29.22
C GLY A 267 -6.61 3.94 -28.25
N LEU A 268 -7.00 5.16 -27.84
CA LEU A 268 -8.04 5.43 -26.85
C LEU A 268 -9.16 6.30 -27.46
N GLU A 269 -9.34 6.28 -28.78
CA GLU A 269 -10.36 7.09 -29.48
C GLU A 269 -11.81 6.78 -29.04
N SER A 270 -12.04 5.59 -28.48
CA SER A 270 -13.31 5.15 -27.91
C SER A 270 -13.57 5.68 -26.50
N VAL A 271 -12.58 6.27 -25.83
CA VAL A 271 -12.74 6.86 -24.50
C VAL A 271 -13.43 8.22 -24.64
N GLU A 272 -14.69 8.27 -24.20
CA GLU A 272 -15.56 9.44 -24.36
C GLU A 272 -15.03 10.65 -23.59
N HIS A 273 -14.72 10.47 -22.31
CA HIS A 273 -14.34 11.56 -21.43
C HIS A 273 -12.84 11.87 -21.50
N ASP A 274 -12.49 13.14 -21.37
CA ASP A 274 -11.11 13.61 -21.54
C ASP A 274 -10.26 13.33 -20.30
N ASP A 275 -10.86 13.43 -19.12
CA ASP A 275 -10.25 13.07 -17.83
C ASP A 275 -10.00 11.56 -17.72
N ASP A 276 -10.92 10.70 -18.19
CA ASP A 276 -10.71 9.24 -18.29
C ASP A 276 -9.56 8.87 -19.25
N PHE A 277 -9.40 9.62 -20.35
CA PHE A 277 -8.25 9.46 -21.24
C PHE A 277 -6.94 9.85 -20.53
N MET A 278 -6.96 10.97 -19.80
CA MET A 278 -5.78 11.48 -19.11
C MET A 278 -5.38 10.63 -17.90
N SER A 279 -6.33 10.11 -17.13
CA SER A 279 -6.08 9.26 -15.96
C SER A 279 -5.38 7.95 -16.33
N MET A 280 -5.62 7.45 -17.54
CA MET A 280 -4.91 6.27 -18.05
C MET A 280 -3.39 6.48 -18.09
N LEU A 281 -2.93 7.70 -18.35
CA LEU A 281 -1.50 7.99 -18.51
C LEU A 281 -0.73 7.93 -17.18
N GLU A 282 -1.40 8.12 -16.04
CA GLU A 282 -0.82 8.10 -14.69
C GLU A 282 -0.21 6.75 -14.29
N ASN A 283 -0.67 5.68 -14.95
CA ASN A 283 -0.12 4.35 -14.80
C ASN A 283 1.39 4.29 -15.06
N GLY A 284 1.93 5.15 -15.94
CA GLY A 284 3.37 5.26 -16.17
C GLY A 284 4.11 5.76 -14.91
N PRO A 285 3.84 6.99 -14.46
CA PRO A 285 4.37 7.52 -13.20
C PRO A 285 4.17 6.62 -11.96
N TRP A 286 3.01 5.97 -11.81
CA TRP A 286 2.74 5.09 -10.66
C TRP A 286 3.65 3.85 -10.58
N LEU A 287 4.27 3.41 -11.68
CA LEU A 287 5.22 2.29 -11.66
C LEU A 287 6.42 2.55 -10.74
N TRP A 288 6.70 3.82 -10.40
CA TRP A 288 7.81 4.19 -9.53
C TRP A 288 7.74 3.52 -8.15
N GLN A 289 6.56 3.46 -7.54
CA GLN A 289 6.37 2.90 -6.19
C GLN A 289 6.83 1.43 -6.11
N SER A 290 6.73 0.69 -7.21
CA SER A 290 7.11 -0.73 -7.31
C SER A 290 8.62 -0.96 -7.46
N ASN A 291 9.42 0.11 -7.53
CA ASN A 291 10.88 0.00 -7.56
C ASN A 291 11.46 -0.38 -6.20
N SER A 292 12.60 -1.06 -6.25
CA SER A 292 13.40 -1.44 -5.10
C SER A 292 14.88 -1.47 -5.51
N PHE A 293 15.79 -1.56 -4.52
CA PHE A 293 17.22 -1.68 -4.79
C PHE A 293 17.60 -2.97 -5.53
N THR A 294 16.70 -3.94 -5.59
CA THR A 294 16.88 -5.24 -6.22
C THR A 294 16.14 -5.39 -7.56
N THR A 295 15.28 -4.45 -7.94
CA THR A 295 14.41 -4.59 -9.13
C THR A 295 15.19 -4.48 -10.46
N GLY A 296 16.29 -3.72 -10.49
CA GLY A 296 17.09 -3.53 -11.71
C GLY A 296 16.34 -2.72 -12.79
N TYR A 297 16.36 -3.19 -14.04
CA TYR A 297 15.66 -2.56 -15.17
C TYR A 297 14.15 -2.82 -15.10
N SER A 298 13.47 -2.02 -14.29
CA SER A 298 12.05 -2.16 -13.98
C SER A 298 11.13 -1.66 -15.09
N ASP A 299 9.84 -1.92 -14.92
CA ASP A 299 8.80 -1.41 -15.81
C ASP A 299 8.76 0.12 -15.88
N PHE A 300 9.11 0.82 -14.79
CA PHE A 300 9.23 2.27 -14.79
C PHE A 300 10.37 2.76 -15.69
N TYR A 301 11.53 2.09 -15.66
CA TYR A 301 12.64 2.46 -16.54
C TYR A 301 12.35 2.11 -18.00
N GLN A 302 11.63 1.00 -18.26
CA GLN A 302 11.12 0.70 -19.61
C GLN A 302 10.14 1.77 -20.11
N PHE A 303 9.27 2.27 -19.22
CA PHE A 303 8.40 3.40 -19.54
C PHE A 303 9.22 4.65 -19.88
N CYS A 304 10.21 5.02 -19.06
CA CYS A 304 11.07 6.15 -19.36
C CYS A 304 11.84 5.99 -20.68
N ASP A 305 12.42 4.82 -20.95
CA ASP A 305 13.12 4.56 -22.21
C ASP A 305 12.17 4.69 -23.41
N ALA A 306 10.91 4.29 -23.24
CA ALA A 306 9.89 4.49 -24.28
C ALA A 306 9.55 5.98 -24.51
N ILE A 307 9.44 6.80 -23.47
CA ILE A 307 9.28 8.27 -23.59
C ILE A 307 10.48 8.86 -24.33
N GLU A 308 11.68 8.45 -23.95
CA GLU A 308 12.94 8.94 -24.52
C GLU A 308 13.26 8.33 -25.89
N ASN A 309 12.42 7.43 -26.42
CA ASN A 309 12.62 6.72 -27.68
C ASN A 309 13.98 6.01 -27.78
N VAL A 310 14.44 5.43 -26.66
CA VAL A 310 15.67 4.64 -26.58
C VAL A 310 15.37 3.18 -26.23
N GLN A 311 16.36 2.32 -26.41
CA GLN A 311 16.32 0.92 -26.02
C GLN A 311 17.41 0.59 -25.01
N ALA A 312 17.15 -0.43 -24.19
CA ALA A 312 18.12 -0.93 -23.23
C ALA A 312 19.43 -1.33 -23.94
N GLY A 313 20.53 -0.68 -23.53
CA GLY A 313 21.87 -0.89 -24.10
C GLY A 313 22.26 0.08 -25.21
N ASP A 314 21.42 1.06 -25.54
CA ASP A 314 21.79 2.12 -26.47
C ASP A 314 23.02 2.91 -25.97
N SER A 315 23.95 3.17 -26.89
CA SER A 315 25.21 3.87 -26.59
C SER A 315 25.05 5.37 -26.37
N LEU A 316 23.91 5.94 -26.74
CA LEU A 316 23.57 7.35 -26.62
C LEU A 316 22.20 7.44 -25.97
N THR A 317 22.15 7.98 -24.75
CA THR A 317 20.92 8.39 -24.09
C THR A 317 20.78 9.91 -24.18
N PRO A 318 19.55 10.46 -24.30
CA PRO A 318 19.32 11.89 -24.27
C PRO A 318 19.94 12.55 -23.03
N ASP A 319 20.35 13.82 -23.17
CA ASP A 319 20.78 14.63 -22.03
C ASP A 319 19.58 15.01 -21.14
N GLU A 320 19.81 15.72 -20.04
CA GLU A 320 18.77 16.10 -19.08
C GLU A 320 17.56 16.84 -19.67
N ASN A 321 17.66 17.38 -20.90
CA ASN A 321 16.57 18.04 -21.59
C ASN A 321 15.63 17.07 -22.34
N GLY A 322 16.00 15.81 -22.51
CA GLY A 322 15.22 14.80 -23.22
C GLY A 322 15.21 14.95 -24.74
N VAL A 323 14.27 14.28 -25.38
CA VAL A 323 14.06 14.24 -26.84
C VAL A 323 13.07 15.29 -27.34
N GLY A 324 12.36 15.96 -26.43
CA GLY A 324 11.40 17.00 -26.76
C GLY A 324 10.02 16.47 -27.16
N LEU A 325 9.06 17.38 -27.27
CA LEU A 325 7.63 17.06 -27.33
C LEU A 325 7.25 16.05 -28.43
N GLU A 326 7.71 16.24 -29.66
CA GLU A 326 7.26 15.40 -30.80
C GLU A 326 7.66 13.93 -30.64
N MET A 327 8.91 13.70 -30.25
CA MET A 327 9.43 12.37 -29.99
C MET A 327 8.81 11.79 -28.72
N ALA A 328 8.80 12.54 -27.62
CA ALA A 328 8.22 12.09 -26.35
C ALA A 328 6.75 11.70 -26.47
N LEU A 329 5.94 12.51 -27.17
CA LEU A 329 4.53 12.22 -27.42
C LEU A 329 4.35 10.95 -28.27
N SER A 330 5.29 10.67 -29.16
CA SER A 330 5.27 9.44 -29.98
C SER A 330 5.70 8.22 -29.18
N GLY A 331 6.69 8.38 -28.32
CA GLY A 331 7.13 7.38 -27.35
C GLY A 331 6.02 6.99 -26.38
N TYR A 332 5.39 7.97 -25.75
CA TYR A 332 4.26 7.77 -24.82
C TYR A 332 3.10 7.07 -25.52
N ALA A 333 2.64 7.59 -26.66
CA ALA A 333 1.53 6.99 -27.40
C ALA A 333 1.84 5.55 -27.84
N ASN A 334 3.09 5.26 -28.21
CA ASN A 334 3.50 3.90 -28.56
C ASN A 334 3.51 2.98 -27.33
N TRP A 335 4.07 3.44 -26.21
CA TRP A 335 4.06 2.68 -24.95
C TRP A 335 2.63 2.39 -24.49
N THR A 336 1.72 3.39 -24.55
CA THR A 336 0.32 3.20 -24.19
C THR A 336 -0.32 2.09 -25.02
N LYS A 337 -0.17 2.11 -26.35
CA LYS A 337 -0.77 1.10 -27.25
C LYS A 337 -0.18 -0.29 -27.11
N THR A 338 1.12 -0.38 -26.85
CA THR A 338 1.86 -1.65 -26.96
C THR A 338 2.08 -2.34 -25.62
N ILE A 339 2.11 -1.57 -24.53
CA ILE A 339 2.43 -2.06 -23.19
C ILE A 339 1.26 -1.85 -22.22
N LEU A 340 0.68 -0.67 -22.18
CA LEU A 340 -0.34 -0.34 -21.17
C LEU A 340 -1.73 -0.88 -21.52
N LEU A 341 -2.25 -0.54 -22.69
CA LEU A 341 -3.62 -0.88 -23.11
C LEU A 341 -3.87 -2.40 -23.24
N PRO A 342 -2.96 -3.21 -23.84
CA PRO A 342 -3.21 -4.63 -24.03
C PRO A 342 -3.40 -5.39 -22.70
N GLY A 343 -4.62 -5.87 -22.49
CA GLY A 343 -5.02 -6.63 -21.31
C GLY A 343 -5.43 -5.78 -20.11
N PHE A 344 -5.40 -4.45 -20.20
CA PHE A 344 -5.74 -3.55 -19.09
C PHE A 344 -7.16 -3.82 -18.57
N CYS A 345 -8.18 -3.65 -19.41
CA CYS A 345 -9.56 -3.92 -19.01
C CYS A 345 -9.82 -5.42 -18.77
N GLN A 346 -9.05 -6.33 -19.39
CA GLN A 346 -9.20 -7.77 -19.12
C GLN A 346 -8.88 -8.12 -17.68
N ALA A 347 -7.91 -7.42 -17.09
CA ALA A 347 -7.57 -7.55 -15.69
C ALA A 347 -8.78 -7.33 -14.78
N TYR A 348 -9.68 -6.44 -15.19
CA TYR A 348 -10.90 -6.08 -14.47
C TYR A 348 -12.13 -6.89 -14.90
N GLY A 349 -11.97 -7.94 -15.70
CA GLY A 349 -13.04 -8.88 -16.05
C GLY A 349 -13.64 -8.71 -17.44
N TYR A 350 -13.10 -7.82 -18.27
CA TYR A 350 -13.51 -7.69 -19.68
C TYR A 350 -12.87 -8.80 -20.54
N SER A 351 -13.49 -9.13 -21.68
CA SER A 351 -13.03 -10.25 -22.52
C SER A 351 -12.02 -9.86 -23.61
N ASP A 352 -12.13 -8.66 -24.18
CA ASP A 352 -11.27 -8.22 -25.30
C ASP A 352 -9.96 -7.60 -24.76
N PRO A 353 -8.78 -8.04 -25.24
CA PRO A 353 -7.48 -7.46 -24.86
C PRO A 353 -7.33 -5.96 -25.12
N LEU A 354 -8.06 -5.39 -26.08
CA LEU A 354 -7.98 -3.97 -26.42
C LEU A 354 -9.25 -3.21 -26.03
N GLU A 355 -10.07 -3.80 -25.16
CA GLU A 355 -11.24 -3.13 -24.60
C GLU A 355 -10.85 -1.85 -23.84
N THR A 356 -11.68 -0.81 -23.97
CA THR A 356 -11.54 0.46 -23.25
C THR A 356 -12.76 0.78 -22.40
N ALA A 357 -13.85 0.02 -22.49
CA ALA A 357 -15.09 0.28 -21.76
C ALA A 357 -14.94 0.26 -20.23
N CYS A 358 -13.86 -0.31 -19.68
CA CYS A 358 -13.56 -0.20 -18.25
C CYS A 358 -13.09 1.20 -17.83
N LEU A 359 -12.62 2.03 -18.78
CA LEU A 359 -12.12 3.38 -18.52
C LEU A 359 -13.25 4.40 -18.40
N ASP A 360 -14.47 4.07 -18.81
CA ASP A 360 -15.62 4.97 -18.69
C ASP A 360 -16.07 5.01 -17.21
N THR A 361 -15.54 5.99 -16.48
CA THR A 361 -15.83 6.16 -15.05
C THR A 361 -17.13 6.93 -14.80
N TYR A 362 -17.86 7.31 -15.85
CA TYR A 362 -19.17 7.95 -15.78
C TYR A 362 -20.32 6.95 -15.92
N ASN A 363 -20.05 5.75 -16.45
CA ASN A 363 -21.03 4.70 -16.62
C ASN A 363 -21.19 3.84 -15.37
N SER A 364 -22.30 4.03 -14.65
CA SER A 364 -22.64 3.25 -13.44
C SER A 364 -22.77 1.74 -13.67
N SER A 365 -22.85 1.27 -14.91
CA SER A 365 -22.90 -0.16 -15.27
C SER A 365 -21.51 -0.78 -15.48
N ASN A 366 -20.43 0.01 -15.39
CA ASN A 366 -19.05 -0.46 -15.47
C ASN A 366 -18.78 -1.52 -14.37
N VAL A 367 -17.96 -2.53 -14.70
CA VAL A 367 -17.59 -3.60 -13.76
C VAL A 367 -16.91 -3.03 -12.51
N PHE A 368 -16.20 -1.90 -12.65
CA PHE A 368 -15.61 -1.17 -11.52
C PHE A 368 -16.64 -0.86 -10.44
N PHE A 369 -17.82 -0.42 -10.86
CA PHE A 369 -18.89 0.00 -9.97
C PHE A 369 -19.92 -1.08 -9.68
N THR A 370 -19.81 -2.29 -10.23
CA THR A 370 -20.84 -3.34 -10.07
C THR A 370 -20.33 -4.65 -9.50
N ASP A 371 -19.03 -4.97 -9.62
CA ASP A 371 -18.45 -6.11 -8.92
C ASP A 371 -18.44 -5.83 -7.41
N ARG A 372 -18.99 -6.74 -6.60
CA ARG A 372 -19.07 -6.61 -5.14
C ARG A 372 -18.34 -7.72 -4.41
N ARG A 373 -17.61 -8.59 -5.12
CA ARG A 373 -16.89 -9.71 -4.50
C ARG A 373 -15.77 -9.21 -3.60
N VAL A 374 -15.45 -9.96 -2.55
CA VAL A 374 -14.31 -9.67 -1.66
C VAL A 374 -12.98 -9.56 -2.42
N ASN A 375 -12.76 -10.43 -3.42
CA ASN A 375 -11.55 -10.44 -4.23
C ASN A 375 -11.71 -9.69 -5.57
N ASN A 376 -12.53 -8.64 -5.59
CA ASN A 376 -12.68 -7.78 -6.77
C ASN A 376 -11.34 -7.12 -7.16
N PRO A 377 -11.10 -6.83 -8.44
CA PRO A 377 -9.82 -6.27 -8.91
C PRO A 377 -9.62 -4.77 -8.62
N MET A 378 -10.66 -4.06 -8.17
CA MET A 378 -10.60 -2.62 -7.86
C MET A 378 -10.17 -2.33 -6.41
N ASP A 379 -10.12 -3.36 -5.56
CA ASP A 379 -9.96 -3.22 -4.11
C ASP A 379 -11.01 -2.26 -3.50
N LEU A 380 -12.28 -2.61 -3.67
CA LEU A 380 -13.41 -1.84 -3.11
C LEU A 380 -13.24 -1.50 -1.62
N GLN A 381 -12.54 -2.35 -0.87
CA GLN A 381 -12.27 -2.13 0.54
C GLN A 381 -11.36 -0.91 0.73
N TRP A 382 -10.28 -0.81 -0.04
CA TRP A 382 -9.42 0.37 -0.01
C TRP A 382 -10.15 1.60 -0.54
N THR A 383 -10.87 1.48 -1.66
CA THR A 383 -11.70 2.56 -2.21
C THR A 383 -12.75 3.04 -1.20
N TRP A 384 -13.31 2.13 -0.39
CA TRP A 384 -14.19 2.50 0.72
C TRP A 384 -13.46 3.32 1.77
N MET A 385 -12.23 2.96 2.15
CA MET A 385 -11.46 3.78 3.11
C MET A 385 -11.18 5.19 2.55
N LEU A 386 -10.87 5.32 1.26
CA LEU A 386 -10.69 6.61 0.62
C LEU A 386 -11.99 7.45 0.62
N CYS A 387 -13.13 6.85 0.28
CA CYS A 387 -14.42 7.55 0.19
C CYS A 387 -15.16 7.73 1.53
N ASN A 388 -15.01 6.81 2.50
CA ASN A 388 -15.78 6.79 3.75
C ASN A 388 -14.98 7.24 4.98
N GLU A 389 -13.73 6.78 5.14
CA GLU A 389 -12.83 7.19 6.23
C GLU A 389 -12.06 8.47 5.89
N PRO A 390 -12.73 9.41 5.21
CA PRO A 390 -12.21 10.24 4.11
C PRO A 390 -10.68 10.32 4.09
N PHE A 391 -10.01 9.23 3.69
CA PHE A 391 -8.57 9.26 3.52
C PHE A 391 -8.18 10.04 2.27
N SER A 392 -9.07 10.06 1.27
CA SER A 392 -8.94 10.81 0.03
C SER A 392 -7.66 10.48 -0.75
N TYR A 393 -6.46 10.91 -0.33
CA TYR A 393 -5.17 10.53 -0.93
C TYR A 393 -5.20 10.53 -2.46
N TRP A 394 -5.93 11.46 -3.06
CA TRP A 394 -6.18 11.51 -4.48
C TRP A 394 -4.90 11.99 -5.18
N GLN A 395 -4.28 11.09 -5.93
CA GLN A 395 -2.96 11.30 -6.52
C GLN A 395 -3.10 12.10 -7.80
N ASP A 396 -3.11 13.40 -7.64
CA ASP A 396 -3.59 14.34 -8.65
C ASP A 396 -2.47 15.01 -9.45
N GLY A 397 -2.88 15.73 -10.51
CA GLY A 397 -2.00 16.62 -11.25
C GLY A 397 -1.51 17.81 -10.42
N ALA A 398 -0.21 18.13 -10.54
CA ALA A 398 0.39 19.25 -9.81
C ALA A 398 -0.16 20.61 -10.27
N PRO A 399 -0.19 21.64 -9.41
CA PRO A 399 -0.68 22.97 -9.77
C PRO A 399 0.13 23.60 -10.92
N ASN A 400 -0.48 24.54 -11.65
CA ASN A 400 0.12 25.23 -12.80
C ASN A 400 1.44 25.96 -12.51
N SER A 401 1.76 26.20 -11.23
CA SER A 401 3.00 26.84 -10.81
C SER A 401 4.24 25.92 -10.92
N ARG A 402 4.06 24.64 -11.24
CA ARG A 402 5.16 23.68 -11.37
C ARG A 402 4.87 22.62 -12.46
N PRO A 403 5.91 21.97 -13.00
CA PRO A 403 5.71 20.85 -13.92
C PRO A 403 4.97 19.71 -13.23
N SER A 404 4.16 18.97 -14.01
CA SER A 404 3.37 17.85 -13.52
C SER A 404 3.69 16.58 -14.29
N LEU A 405 3.78 15.45 -13.59
CA LEU A 405 3.88 14.13 -14.22
C LEU A 405 2.50 13.56 -14.59
N VAL A 406 1.45 14.14 -14.04
CA VAL A 406 0.06 13.71 -14.14
C VAL A 406 -0.82 14.87 -14.63
N SER A 407 -1.86 14.57 -15.38
CA SER A 407 -2.77 15.58 -15.93
C SER A 407 -3.47 16.39 -14.86
N ARG A 408 -3.66 17.69 -15.12
CA ARG A 408 -4.47 18.56 -14.25
C ARG A 408 -5.97 18.39 -14.44
N LEU A 409 -6.41 17.53 -15.37
CA LEU A 409 -7.80 17.10 -15.46
C LEU A 409 -8.11 16.01 -14.42
N VAL A 410 -7.08 15.35 -13.89
CA VAL A 410 -7.23 14.40 -12.80
C VAL A 410 -6.91 15.11 -11.50
N ASP A 411 -7.98 15.57 -10.87
CA ASP A 411 -7.98 16.27 -9.59
C ASP A 411 -8.84 15.51 -8.56
N ALA A 412 -8.84 15.99 -7.32
CA ALA A 412 -9.67 15.40 -6.27
C ALA A 412 -11.16 15.28 -6.65
N SER A 413 -11.70 16.19 -7.47
CA SER A 413 -13.10 16.14 -7.90
C SER A 413 -13.35 14.99 -8.87
N TYR A 414 -12.38 14.69 -9.74
CA TYR A 414 -12.40 13.50 -10.59
C TYR A 414 -12.53 12.25 -9.70
N TRP A 415 -11.72 12.08 -8.68
CA TRP A 415 -11.82 10.87 -7.85
C TRP A 415 -13.10 10.83 -7.01
N GLU A 416 -13.46 11.93 -6.35
CA GLU A 416 -14.60 11.98 -5.44
C GLU A 416 -15.94 11.69 -6.12
N ARG A 417 -16.14 12.14 -7.37
CA ARG A 417 -17.40 11.90 -8.09
C ARG A 417 -17.70 10.41 -8.24
N GLN A 418 -16.67 9.57 -8.29
CA GLN A 418 -16.79 8.13 -8.49
C GLN A 418 -17.25 7.41 -7.21
N CYS A 419 -17.09 8.01 -6.03
CA CYS A 419 -17.48 7.40 -4.76
C CYS A 419 -18.97 7.02 -4.71
N GLU A 420 -19.86 7.85 -5.29
CA GLU A 420 -21.30 7.54 -5.36
C GLU A 420 -21.60 6.36 -6.32
N LEU A 421 -20.78 6.17 -7.34
CA LEU A 421 -20.91 5.05 -8.27
C LEU A 421 -20.44 3.74 -7.62
N TYR A 422 -19.32 3.78 -6.90
CA TYR A 422 -18.84 2.64 -6.13
C TYR A 422 -19.81 2.25 -5.00
N PHE A 423 -20.31 3.26 -4.27
CA PHE A 423 -21.06 3.07 -3.03
C PHE A 423 -22.42 3.78 -3.07
N PRO A 424 -23.35 3.36 -3.94
CA PRO A 424 -24.68 3.96 -3.97
C PRO A 424 -25.40 3.76 -2.62
N PRO A 425 -26.26 4.70 -2.20
CA PRO A 425 -27.00 4.58 -0.95
C PRO A 425 -27.83 3.30 -0.88
N GLU A 426 -27.81 2.63 0.27
CA GLU A 426 -28.57 1.40 0.54
C GLU A 426 -29.46 1.62 1.77
N GLY A 427 -30.69 2.11 1.57
CA GLY A 427 -31.57 2.51 2.69
C GLY A 427 -30.98 3.70 3.44
N ASP A 428 -30.75 3.56 4.75
CA ASP A 428 -30.14 4.59 5.59
C ASP A 428 -28.59 4.56 5.57
N TYR A 429 -27.99 3.61 4.83
CA TYR A 429 -26.54 3.47 4.74
C TYR A 429 -26.00 4.20 3.51
N THR A 430 -24.99 5.01 3.70
CA THR A 430 -24.26 5.71 2.63
C THR A 430 -22.78 5.79 2.97
N TYR A 431 -21.94 6.11 1.99
CA TYR A 431 -20.53 6.41 2.22
C TYR A 431 -20.36 7.83 2.76
N GLY A 432 -19.20 8.10 3.34
CA GLY A 432 -18.90 9.36 3.99
C GLY A 432 -19.37 9.30 5.44
N SER A 433 -18.40 9.09 6.34
CA SER A 433 -18.61 8.98 7.80
C SER A 433 -19.13 10.27 8.47
N GLY A 434 -19.49 11.30 7.71
CA GLY A 434 -19.79 12.65 8.19
C GLY A 434 -18.55 13.38 8.72
N SER A 435 -17.36 12.84 8.47
CA SER A 435 -16.06 13.44 8.83
C SER A 435 -15.38 14.01 7.60
N THR A 436 -14.41 14.90 7.81
CA THR A 436 -13.49 15.44 6.80
C THR A 436 -12.07 14.88 6.99
N GLU A 437 -11.18 15.12 6.04
CA GLU A 437 -9.75 14.81 6.15
C GLU A 437 -9.12 15.47 7.40
N ASP A 438 -9.50 16.72 7.67
CA ASP A 438 -9.06 17.46 8.86
C ASP A 438 -9.51 16.78 10.15
N ASP A 439 -10.73 16.25 10.21
CA ASP A 439 -11.23 15.51 11.37
C ASP A 439 -10.41 14.23 11.60
N VAL A 440 -10.01 13.55 10.53
CA VAL A 440 -9.12 12.38 10.61
C VAL A 440 -7.75 12.81 11.13
N ASN A 441 -7.16 13.87 10.59
CA ASN A 441 -5.85 14.38 11.03
C ASN A 441 -5.87 14.88 12.48
N VAL A 442 -6.98 15.47 12.94
CA VAL A 442 -7.16 15.83 14.35
C VAL A 442 -7.23 14.58 15.22
N ARG A 443 -8.00 13.57 14.81
CA ARG A 443 -8.18 12.31 15.54
C ARG A 443 -6.88 11.50 15.64
N THR A 444 -6.14 11.41 14.54
CA THR A 444 -4.89 10.63 14.45
C THR A 444 -3.65 11.42 14.88
N LYS A 445 -3.81 12.74 15.01
CA LYS A 445 -2.77 13.77 15.12
C LYS A 445 -1.95 14.01 13.85
N GLY A 446 -2.11 13.25 12.77
CA GLY A 446 -1.40 13.48 11.50
C GLY A 446 0.08 13.84 11.68
N TRP A 447 0.52 14.92 11.03
CA TRP A 447 1.86 15.51 11.19
C TRP A 447 2.16 16.09 12.58
N ASN A 448 1.15 16.28 13.42
CA ASN A 448 1.29 16.72 14.81
C ASN A 448 1.53 15.57 15.79
N LEU A 449 1.57 14.30 15.33
CA LEU A 449 1.94 13.15 16.15
C LEU A 449 3.43 13.20 16.53
N THR A 450 3.75 14.06 17.48
CA THR A 450 5.10 14.35 17.97
C THR A 450 5.26 14.07 19.45
N ASP A 451 4.16 13.71 20.14
CA ASP A 451 4.05 13.49 21.57
C ASP A 451 3.70 12.03 21.94
N THR A 452 4.22 11.07 21.18
CA THR A 452 4.13 9.63 21.47
C THR A 452 5.48 9.04 21.89
N LYS A 453 5.49 7.80 22.39
CA LYS A 453 6.68 7.10 22.87
C LYS A 453 6.94 5.84 22.06
N ARG A 454 8.22 5.47 21.95
CA ARG A 454 8.67 4.23 21.29
C ARG A 454 8.07 4.02 19.90
N LEU A 455 7.99 5.08 19.09
CA LEU A 455 7.49 5.02 17.71
C LEU A 455 8.59 5.47 16.76
N MET A 456 9.15 4.54 15.99
CA MET A 456 10.18 4.85 15.00
C MET A 456 9.58 5.10 13.63
N TRP A 457 10.08 6.14 12.96
CA TRP A 457 9.69 6.55 11.63
C TRP A 457 10.79 6.24 10.62
N THR A 458 10.41 5.73 9.45
CA THR A 458 11.34 5.49 8.35
C THR A 458 10.73 5.89 7.03
N ASN A 459 11.48 6.52 6.11
CA ASN A 459 11.05 6.74 4.74
C ASN A 459 12.19 6.49 3.75
N GLY A 460 11.84 6.14 2.52
CA GLY A 460 12.75 6.29 1.38
C GLY A 460 12.90 7.76 0.98
N GLN A 461 14.08 8.18 0.54
CA GLN A 461 14.29 9.55 0.04
C GLN A 461 13.34 9.91 -1.12
N TYR A 462 13.12 8.96 -2.03
CA TYR A 462 12.28 9.11 -3.22
C TYR A 462 11.01 8.27 -3.13
N ASP A 463 10.60 7.90 -1.92
CA ASP A 463 9.31 7.28 -1.68
C ASP A 463 8.19 8.30 -1.94
N PRO A 464 7.23 8.04 -2.85
CA PRO A 464 6.16 8.99 -3.16
C PRO A 464 5.30 9.32 -1.93
N TRP A 465 5.15 8.36 -1.00
CA TRP A 465 4.38 8.53 0.23
C TRP A 465 5.11 9.31 1.33
N LYS A 466 6.40 9.60 1.15
CA LYS A 466 7.19 10.44 2.07
C LYS A 466 6.53 11.79 2.33
N THR A 467 5.85 12.34 1.33
CA THR A 467 5.25 13.69 1.39
C THR A 467 3.98 13.76 2.23
N SER A 468 3.33 12.63 2.56
CA SER A 468 2.26 12.54 3.57
C SER A 468 2.80 12.06 4.94
N GLY A 469 4.04 11.56 4.99
CA GLY A 469 4.68 11.09 6.22
C GLY A 469 5.37 12.19 7.04
N MET A 470 5.95 11.79 8.18
CA MET A 470 6.68 12.71 9.09
C MET A 470 7.98 13.29 8.49
N SER A 471 8.50 12.66 7.43
CA SER A 471 9.67 13.14 6.68
C SER A 471 9.34 14.20 5.63
N SER A 472 8.07 14.59 5.52
CA SER A 472 7.59 15.49 4.47
C SER A 472 8.19 16.89 4.56
N GLU A 473 8.69 17.39 3.42
CA GLU A 473 9.07 18.78 3.22
C GLU A 473 7.86 19.74 3.20
N PHE A 474 6.65 19.21 2.97
CA PHE A 474 5.41 19.99 2.94
C PHE A 474 4.78 20.19 4.33
N ARG A 475 5.29 19.48 5.34
CA ARG A 475 4.86 19.64 6.73
C ARG A 475 5.11 21.06 7.22
N PRO A 476 4.20 21.68 7.99
CA PRO A 476 4.46 22.97 8.63
C PRO A 476 5.73 22.92 9.51
N GLY A 477 6.68 23.81 9.23
CA GLY A 477 7.99 23.83 9.89
C GLY A 477 9.02 22.85 9.30
N GLY A 478 8.68 22.16 8.21
CA GLY A 478 9.53 21.19 7.54
C GLY A 478 9.49 19.79 8.15
N PRO A 479 10.37 18.89 7.66
CA PRO A 479 10.43 17.51 8.12
C PRO A 479 10.63 17.42 9.63
N PHE A 480 9.98 16.44 10.26
CA PHE A 480 10.19 16.16 11.67
C PHE A 480 11.66 15.77 11.91
N GLN A 481 12.28 16.34 12.94
CA GLN A 481 13.71 16.14 13.22
C GLN A 481 14.00 14.89 14.06
N GLY A 482 12.95 14.23 14.54
CA GLY A 482 13.06 13.08 15.43
C GLY A 482 13.32 13.45 16.88
N THR A 483 13.08 12.50 17.77
CA THR A 483 13.48 12.53 19.18
C THR A 483 14.07 11.18 19.57
N GLN A 484 14.52 11.03 20.82
CA GLN A 484 14.94 9.71 21.33
C GLN A 484 13.76 8.70 21.35
N GLU A 485 12.56 9.19 21.67
CA GLU A 485 11.33 8.38 21.72
C GLU A 485 10.71 8.16 20.34
N GLN A 486 10.99 9.06 19.41
CA GLN A 486 10.55 8.99 18.03
C GLN A 486 11.68 9.23 17.04
N PRO A 487 12.64 8.30 16.93
CA PRO A 487 13.70 8.44 15.95
C PRO A 487 13.11 8.40 14.54
N ILE A 488 13.64 9.25 13.65
CA ILE A 488 13.26 9.30 12.24
C ILE A 488 14.47 9.03 11.36
N GLN A 489 14.29 8.21 10.33
CA GLN A 489 15.35 7.79 9.43
C GLN A 489 14.91 7.92 7.98
N VAL A 490 15.70 8.59 7.15
CA VAL A 490 15.48 8.65 5.70
C VAL A 490 16.58 7.86 5.01
N ILE A 491 16.20 6.87 4.21
CA ILE A 491 17.11 6.01 3.45
C ILE A 491 17.50 6.74 2.17
N PRO A 492 18.80 7.08 1.97
CA PRO A 492 19.26 7.71 0.74
C PRO A 492 18.94 6.85 -0.49
N ALA A 493 18.38 7.47 -1.53
CA ALA A 493 17.86 6.81 -2.73
C ALA A 493 16.80 5.72 -2.47
N GLY A 494 16.28 5.62 -1.24
CA GLY A 494 15.25 4.65 -0.89
C GLY A 494 13.94 4.96 -1.61
N ILE A 495 13.25 3.90 -2.00
CA ILE A 495 11.88 3.91 -2.50
C ILE A 495 10.95 3.45 -1.36
N HIS A 496 9.68 3.22 -1.67
CA HIS A 496 8.65 2.79 -0.76
C HIS A 496 9.04 1.54 0.05
N CYS A 497 8.95 1.64 1.38
CA CYS A 497 9.19 0.55 2.33
C CYS A 497 10.57 -0.14 2.20
N SER A 498 11.61 0.59 1.81
CA SER A 498 12.93 0.01 1.49
C SER A 498 13.58 -0.81 2.62
N ASP A 499 13.31 -0.48 3.87
CA ASP A 499 13.78 -1.14 5.09
C ASP A 499 13.00 -2.41 5.45
N MET A 500 11.77 -2.57 4.94
CA MET A 500 10.91 -3.69 5.30
C MET A 500 11.45 -5.03 4.76
N ARG A 501 12.29 -5.00 3.71
CA ARG A 501 12.91 -6.17 3.07
C ARG A 501 14.41 -6.23 3.31
N TYR A 502 14.89 -7.37 3.83
CA TYR A 502 16.32 -7.57 4.04
C TYR A 502 17.09 -7.78 2.72
N SER A 503 16.43 -8.15 1.61
CA SER A 503 17.08 -8.24 0.29
C SER A 503 17.73 -6.92 -0.13
N ASN A 504 17.11 -5.79 0.19
CA ASN A 504 17.66 -4.46 -0.04
C ASN A 504 18.93 -4.20 0.78
N ALA A 505 18.98 -4.67 2.02
CA ALA A 505 20.15 -4.56 2.88
C ALA A 505 21.38 -5.31 2.34
N LYS A 506 21.16 -6.38 1.56
CA LYS A 506 22.24 -7.17 0.95
C LYS A 506 22.96 -6.42 -0.18
N VAL A 507 22.26 -5.51 -0.84
CA VAL A 507 22.78 -4.77 -2.01
C VAL A 507 23.00 -3.28 -1.75
N ASN A 508 22.46 -2.75 -0.64
CA ASN A 508 22.59 -1.34 -0.26
C ASN A 508 23.00 -1.18 1.21
N ALA A 509 24.21 -0.66 1.44
CA ALA A 509 24.76 -0.43 2.78
C ALA A 509 24.00 0.61 3.61
N GLY A 510 23.37 1.60 2.95
CA GLY A 510 22.53 2.61 3.61
C GLY A 510 21.25 1.99 4.18
N VAL A 511 20.59 1.13 3.41
CA VAL A 511 19.44 0.33 3.89
C VAL A 511 19.86 -0.55 5.06
N LYS A 512 20.99 -1.26 4.92
CA LYS A 512 21.52 -2.11 6.00
C LYS A 512 21.74 -1.32 7.29
N ALA A 513 22.36 -0.14 7.20
CA ALA A 513 22.63 0.70 8.36
C ALA A 513 21.34 1.18 9.05
N VAL A 514 20.27 1.44 8.30
CA VAL A 514 18.96 1.79 8.84
C VAL A 514 18.31 0.59 9.55
N ILE A 515 18.29 -0.58 8.91
CA ILE A 515 17.76 -1.82 9.52
C ILE A 515 18.52 -2.17 10.81
N ASP A 516 19.85 -2.13 10.80
CA ASP A 516 20.66 -2.44 11.99
C ASP A 516 20.31 -1.49 13.16
N LYS A 517 20.09 -0.20 12.87
CA LYS A 517 19.65 0.78 13.88
C LYS A 517 18.25 0.49 14.40
N GLN A 518 17.32 0.16 13.50
CA GLN A 518 15.93 -0.15 13.85
C GLN A 518 15.87 -1.37 14.77
N VAL A 519 16.55 -2.47 14.39
CA VAL A 519 16.60 -3.70 15.18
C VAL A 519 17.16 -3.44 16.56
N LYS A 520 18.28 -2.74 16.65
CA LYS A 520 18.88 -2.37 17.94
C LYS A 520 17.96 -1.51 18.81
N GLN A 521 17.23 -0.56 18.22
CA GLN A 521 16.33 0.32 18.95
C GLN A 521 15.12 -0.46 19.52
N ILE A 522 14.53 -1.36 18.73
CA ILE A 522 13.48 -2.26 19.21
C ILE A 522 13.99 -3.16 20.35
N GLY A 523 15.19 -3.72 20.21
CA GLY A 523 15.84 -4.49 21.27
C GLY A 523 16.01 -3.69 22.57
N THR A 524 16.42 -2.43 22.45
CA THR A 524 16.56 -1.51 23.59
C THR A 524 15.22 -1.26 24.27
N TRP A 525 14.20 -0.87 23.51
CA TRP A 525 12.87 -0.61 24.07
C TRP A 525 12.29 -1.86 24.73
N VAL A 526 12.34 -3.03 24.09
CA VAL A 526 11.79 -4.25 24.69
C VAL A 526 12.53 -4.65 25.97
N ALA A 527 13.84 -4.43 26.06
CA ALA A 527 14.58 -4.66 27.31
C ALA A 527 14.10 -3.73 28.46
N GLU A 528 13.70 -2.49 28.15
CA GLU A 528 13.16 -1.56 29.14
C GLU A 528 11.84 -2.05 29.76
N TYR A 529 11.02 -2.80 29.02
CA TYR A 529 9.77 -3.39 29.55
C TYR A 529 10.06 -4.31 30.73
N TYR A 530 10.95 -5.29 30.53
CA TYR A 530 11.28 -6.28 31.57
C TYR A 530 12.07 -5.69 32.73
N ALA A 531 12.80 -4.59 32.52
CA ALA A 531 13.48 -3.88 33.60
C ALA A 531 12.52 -3.15 34.55
N GLN A 532 11.27 -2.89 34.15
CA GLN A 532 10.26 -2.26 35.02
C GLN A 532 9.73 -3.21 36.08
N ASP A 533 9.68 -4.52 35.79
CA ASP A 533 9.18 -5.55 36.72
C ASP A 533 10.23 -6.00 37.76
N GLU A 534 11.48 -5.55 37.64
CA GLU A 534 12.56 -5.83 38.59
C GLU A 534 12.65 -4.80 39.76
N ILE A 535 11.80 -3.77 39.76
CA ILE A 535 11.72 -2.71 40.77
C ILE A 535 10.43 -2.87 41.58
#